data_AF-A0A235B8I3-F1
#
_entry.id   AF-A0A235B8I3-F1
#
_cell.length_a   1.000
_cell.length_b   1.000
_cell.length_c   1.000
_cell.angle_alpha   90.00
_cell.angle_beta   90.00
_cell.angle_gamma   90.00
#
_symmetry.space_group_name_H-M   'P 1'
#
loop_
_entity.id
_entity.type
_entity.pdbx_description
1 polymer ?
#
loop_
_entity_poly.entity_id
_entity_poly.type
_entity_poly.pdbx_seq_one_letter_code
_entity_poly.pdbx_strand_id
1 'polypeptide(L)'
;MAKTVNIEDAVSYFDTEVLHSGAWDEADDALRQKALNNAERILYRTYGKTYDIDDSSKWMPEEAVYEQALWMLRQDDAVQKTELGQVGVSVSGISVQMAGKPQYIAPEARRIIAEDGGSSPRSKWTVI
;
A
#
# COMPACT_ATOMS: atom_id res chain seq x y z
N MET A 1 3.54 7.23 -13.81
CA MET A 1 2.40 7.40 -12.91
C MET A 1 1.78 6.02 -12.70
N ALA A 2 1.10 5.82 -11.57
CA ALA A 2 0.40 4.58 -11.30
C ALA A 2 -0.58 4.31 -12.44
N LYS A 3 -0.66 3.07 -12.90
CA LYS A 3 -1.44 2.69 -14.08
C LYS A 3 -2.82 2.17 -13.73
N THR A 4 -2.93 1.52 -12.57
CA THR A 4 -4.11 0.75 -12.16
C THR A 4 -4.89 1.41 -11.03
N VAL A 5 -4.30 2.42 -10.38
CA VAL A 5 -4.92 3.20 -9.30
C VAL A 5 -4.71 4.71 -9.48
N ASN A 6 -5.54 5.52 -8.82
CA ASN A 6 -5.40 6.98 -8.76
C ASN A 6 -5.49 7.49 -7.31
N ILE A 7 -5.15 8.77 -7.09
CA ILE A 7 -5.12 9.37 -5.75
C ILE A 7 -6.52 9.57 -5.18
N GLU A 8 -7.51 9.92 -6.00
CA GLU A 8 -8.87 10.24 -5.54
C GLU A 8 -9.53 8.99 -4.94
N ASP A 9 -9.41 7.85 -5.63
CA ASP A 9 -9.90 6.56 -5.14
C ASP A 9 -9.13 6.09 -3.91
N ALA A 10 -7.81 6.32 -3.85
CA ALA A 10 -7.00 6.02 -2.68
C ALA A 10 -7.43 6.83 -1.45
N VAL A 11 -7.69 8.14 -1.62
CA VAL A 11 -8.20 9.01 -0.55
C VAL A 11 -9.54 8.49 -0.06
N SER A 12 -10.48 8.19 -0.96
CA SER A 12 -11.77 7.62 -0.58
C SER A 12 -11.61 6.32 0.20
N TYR A 13 -10.72 5.42 -0.24
CA TYR A 13 -10.47 4.15 0.42
C TYR A 13 -9.93 4.35 1.84
N PHE A 14 -8.95 5.24 2.04
CA PHE A 14 -8.36 5.46 3.36
C PHE A 14 -9.33 6.16 4.32
N ASP A 15 -10.16 7.08 3.82
CA ASP A 15 -11.15 7.78 4.63
C ASP A 15 -12.27 6.86 5.13
N THR A 16 -12.61 5.79 4.40
CA THR A 16 -13.74 4.91 4.74
C THR A 16 -13.32 3.56 5.33
N GLU A 17 -12.22 2.97 4.87
CA GLU A 17 -11.88 1.58 5.19
C GLU A 17 -10.68 1.43 6.15
N VAL A 18 -9.87 2.48 6.34
CA VAL A 18 -8.58 2.35 7.05
C VAL A 18 -8.48 3.26 8.27
N LEU A 19 -8.62 2.67 9.46
CA LEU A 19 -8.62 3.39 10.74
C LEU A 19 -7.31 4.13 11.07
N HIS A 20 -6.17 3.69 10.52
CA HIS A 20 -4.84 4.20 10.90
C HIS A 20 -4.09 4.81 9.70
N SER A 21 -4.78 5.59 8.88
CA SER A 21 -4.25 6.26 7.68
C SER A 21 -3.32 7.45 7.94
N GLY A 22 -3.02 7.84 9.18
CA GLY A 22 -2.32 9.11 9.49
C GLY A 22 -1.06 9.43 8.66
N ALA A 23 -0.23 8.44 8.33
CA ALA A 23 0.95 8.64 7.46
C ALA A 23 0.58 9.05 6.01
N TRP A 24 -0.57 8.59 5.52
CA TRP A 24 -1.16 9.05 4.27
C TRP A 24 -1.74 10.46 4.38
N ASP A 25 -2.41 10.76 5.49
CA ASP A 25 -3.08 12.05 5.72
C ASP A 25 -2.06 13.19 5.86
N GLU A 26 -0.90 12.91 6.46
CA GLU A 26 0.22 13.84 6.62
C GLU A 26 1.05 14.04 5.34
N ALA A 27 1.01 13.08 4.40
CA ALA A 27 1.77 13.15 3.16
C ALA A 27 1.16 14.15 2.15
N ASP A 28 2.02 14.88 1.43
CA ASP A 28 1.57 15.71 0.31
C ASP A 28 1.23 14.85 -0.94
N ASP A 29 0.52 15.44 -1.90
CA ASP A 29 0.08 14.71 -3.10
C ASP A 29 1.25 14.16 -3.93
N ALA A 30 2.39 14.85 -3.93
CA ALA A 30 3.58 14.39 -4.64
C ALA A 30 4.16 13.12 -4.00
N LEU A 31 4.16 13.05 -2.67
CA LEU A 31 4.61 11.90 -1.90
C LEU A 31 3.60 10.75 -1.98
N ARG A 32 2.30 11.03 -1.87
CA ARG A 32 1.22 10.04 -2.10
C ARG A 32 1.33 9.41 -3.48
N GLN A 33 1.51 10.21 -4.52
CA GLN A 33 1.69 9.69 -5.88
C GLN A 33 2.93 8.80 -6.01
N LYS A 34 4.06 9.21 -5.39
CA LYS A 34 5.28 8.39 -5.37
C LYS A 34 5.06 7.08 -4.63
N ALA A 35 4.33 7.08 -3.52
CA ALA A 35 4.01 5.88 -2.77
C ALA A 35 3.18 4.90 -3.62
N LEU A 36 2.11 5.37 -4.28
CA LEU A 36 1.30 4.55 -5.19
C LEU A 36 2.13 3.97 -6.34
N ASN A 37 2.96 4.80 -7.00
CA ASN A 37 3.82 4.34 -8.10
C ASN A 37 4.78 3.22 -7.65
N ASN A 38 5.35 3.36 -6.45
CA ASN A 38 6.27 2.37 -5.92
C ASN A 38 5.54 1.10 -5.49
N ALA A 39 4.38 1.24 -4.85
CA ALA A 39 3.53 0.14 -4.42
C ALA A 39 3.17 -0.77 -5.60
N GLU A 40 2.63 -0.20 -6.69
CA GLU A 40 2.33 -0.96 -7.91
C GLU A 40 3.58 -1.68 -8.44
N ARG A 41 4.67 -0.94 -8.61
CA ARG A 41 5.92 -1.51 -9.15
C ARG A 41 6.41 -2.70 -8.32
N ILE A 42 6.33 -2.60 -7.00
CA ILE A 42 6.75 -3.67 -6.09
C ILE A 42 5.81 -4.87 -6.20
N LEU A 43 4.50 -4.64 -6.12
CA LEU A 43 3.52 -5.72 -6.13
C LEU A 43 3.48 -6.44 -7.47
N TYR A 44 3.40 -5.72 -8.60
CA TYR A 44 3.35 -6.35 -9.92
C TYR A 44 4.66 -7.07 -10.27
N ARG A 45 5.82 -6.57 -9.79
CA ARG A 45 7.08 -7.31 -9.92
C ARG A 45 7.07 -8.60 -9.10
N THR A 46 6.43 -8.58 -7.93
CA THR A 46 6.40 -9.71 -6.99
C THR A 46 5.39 -10.77 -7.42
N TYR A 47 4.22 -10.35 -7.90
CA TYR A 47 3.08 -11.20 -8.25
C TYR A 47 2.79 -11.25 -9.76
N GLY A 48 3.75 -10.85 -10.58
CA GLY A 48 3.62 -10.77 -12.05
C GLY A 48 3.37 -12.09 -12.78
N LYS A 49 3.39 -13.22 -12.06
CA LYS A 49 2.95 -14.52 -12.60
C LYS A 49 1.42 -14.66 -12.59
N THR A 50 0.75 -13.93 -11.71
CA THR A 50 -0.71 -13.97 -11.50
C THR A 50 -1.38 -12.73 -12.06
N TYR A 51 -0.75 -11.57 -11.87
CA TYR A 51 -1.28 -10.28 -12.29
C TYR A 51 -0.42 -9.67 -13.40
N ASP A 52 -1.04 -8.84 -14.23
CA ASP A 52 -0.36 -8.14 -15.31
C ASP A 52 -0.83 -6.69 -15.31
N ILE A 53 0.11 -5.76 -15.22
CA ILE A 53 -0.18 -4.33 -15.15
C ILE A 53 -0.68 -3.76 -16.48
N ASP A 54 -0.35 -4.42 -17.59
CA ASP A 54 -0.71 -3.98 -18.93
C ASP A 54 -2.02 -4.64 -19.43
N ASP A 55 -2.58 -5.59 -18.67
CA ASP A 55 -3.85 -6.26 -18.96
C ASP A 55 -4.87 -5.98 -17.83
N SER A 56 -5.83 -5.10 -18.10
CA SER A 56 -6.87 -4.71 -17.14
C SER A 56 -7.73 -5.87 -16.61
N SER A 57 -7.82 -7.00 -17.33
CA SER A 57 -8.52 -8.19 -16.84
C SER A 57 -7.74 -8.94 -15.76
N LYS A 58 -6.45 -8.60 -15.59
CA LYS A 58 -5.49 -9.21 -14.66
C LYS A 58 -4.84 -8.20 -13.74
N TRP A 59 -5.38 -6.99 -13.62
CA TRP A 59 -4.95 -6.05 -12.58
C TRP A 59 -5.21 -6.64 -11.21
N MET A 60 -4.28 -6.47 -10.26
CA MET A 60 -4.51 -6.87 -8.86
C MET A 60 -5.56 -5.99 -8.18
N PRO A 61 -6.06 -6.37 -6.99
CA PRO A 61 -6.99 -5.52 -6.24
C PRO A 61 -6.32 -4.18 -5.91
N GLU A 62 -7.04 -3.09 -6.13
CA GLU A 62 -6.54 -1.73 -5.91
C GLU A 62 -6.20 -1.52 -4.43
N GLU A 63 -6.99 -2.11 -3.55
CA GLU A 63 -6.81 -2.11 -2.10
C GLU A 63 -5.44 -2.65 -1.68
N ALA A 64 -4.93 -3.66 -2.39
CA ALA A 64 -3.59 -4.19 -2.12
C ALA A 64 -2.50 -3.14 -2.44
N VAL A 65 -2.69 -2.35 -3.50
CA VAL A 65 -1.79 -1.26 -3.87
C VAL A 65 -1.87 -0.13 -2.85
N TYR A 66 -3.07 0.23 -2.39
CA TYR A 66 -3.28 1.24 -1.35
C TYR A 66 -2.58 0.83 -0.04
N GLU A 67 -2.84 -0.37 0.46
CA GLU A 67 -2.22 -0.89 1.69
C GLU A 67 -0.68 -0.95 1.59
N GLN A 68 -0.15 -1.31 0.42
CA GLN A 68 1.29 -1.28 0.18
C GLN A 68 1.84 0.15 0.18
N ALA A 69 1.13 1.13 -0.40
CA ALA A 69 1.55 2.52 -0.40
C ALA A 69 1.58 3.10 1.03
N LEU A 70 0.53 2.85 1.82
CA LEU A 70 0.45 3.27 3.22
C LEU A 70 1.57 2.63 4.06
N TRP A 71 1.86 1.34 3.83
CA TRP A 71 2.96 0.66 4.50
C TRP A 71 4.32 1.31 4.22
N MET A 72 4.57 1.72 2.98
CA MET A 72 5.81 2.42 2.61
C MET A 72 5.92 3.78 3.30
N LEU A 73 4.83 4.55 3.39
CA LEU A 73 4.82 5.83 4.09
C LEU A 73 5.11 5.65 5.58
N ARG A 74 4.46 4.68 6.23
CA ARG A 74 4.71 4.36 7.66
C ARG A 74 6.17 3.96 7.92
N GLN A 75 6.79 3.24 6.99
CA GLN A 75 8.21 2.88 7.11
C GLN A 75 9.12 4.09 6.99
N ASP A 76 8.85 4.99 6.04
CA ASP A 76 9.62 6.22 5.86
C ASP A 76 9.55 7.10 7.11
N ASP A 77 8.36 7.32 7.66
CA ASP A 77 8.16 8.05 8.91
C ASP A 77 8.91 7.42 10.09
N ALA A 78 8.89 6.09 10.19
CA ALA A 78 9.59 5.38 11.24
C ALA A 78 11.12 5.50 11.10
N VAL A 79 11.64 5.45 9.87
CA VAL A 79 13.07 5.67 9.59
C VAL A 79 13.46 7.11 9.98
N GLN A 80 12.72 8.11 9.52
CA GLN A 80 12.98 9.52 9.85
C GLN A 80 12.98 9.76 11.38
N LYS A 81 12.00 9.20 12.10
CA LYS A 81 11.93 9.32 13.57
C LYS A 81 13.08 8.60 14.27
N THR A 82 13.55 7.47 13.73
CA THR A 82 14.71 6.75 14.25
C THR A 82 16.01 7.55 14.05
N GLU A 83 16.17 8.20 12.89
CA GLU A 83 17.32 9.08 12.60
C GLU A 83 17.39 10.29 13.55
N LEU A 84 16.23 10.76 14.04
CA LEU A 84 16.14 11.80 15.08
C LEU A 84 16.40 11.28 16.51
N GLY A 85 16.88 10.04 16.66
CA GLY A 85 17.25 9.46 17.95
C GLY A 85 16.06 8.91 18.75
N GLN A 86 14.86 8.81 18.17
CA GLN A 86 13.74 8.12 18.83
C GLN A 86 13.88 6.61 18.60
N VAL A 87 14.31 5.88 19.64
CA VAL A 87 14.64 4.43 19.58
C VAL A 87 13.40 3.52 19.57
N GLY A 88 12.22 4.06 19.27
CA GLY A 88 11.00 3.27 19.18
C GLY A 88 9.76 4.12 18.96
N VAL A 89 9.22 4.10 17.75
CA VAL A 89 7.89 4.63 17.47
C VAL A 89 6.92 3.46 17.54
N SER A 90 6.08 3.45 18.56
CA SER A 90 4.87 2.63 18.55
C SER A 90 3.88 3.29 17.58
N VAL A 91 3.89 2.88 16.31
CA VAL A 91 2.88 3.32 15.35
C VAL A 91 1.63 2.49 15.60
N SER A 92 0.65 3.07 16.30
CA SER A 92 -0.72 2.56 16.44
C SER A 92 -0.83 1.04 16.70
N GLY A 93 -0.04 0.51 17.65
CA GLY A 93 -0.11 -0.89 18.08
C GLY A 93 0.71 -1.90 17.26
N ILE A 94 1.35 -1.49 16.16
CA ILE A 94 2.26 -2.35 15.39
C ILE A 94 3.69 -2.02 15.79
N SER A 95 4.25 -2.83 16.69
CA SER A 95 5.67 -2.80 17.03
C SER A 95 6.49 -3.33 15.85
N VAL A 96 6.94 -2.45 14.95
CA VAL A 96 7.90 -2.81 13.89
C VAL A 96 9.28 -2.91 14.54
N GLN A 97 9.66 -4.11 14.96
CA GLN A 97 11.04 -4.39 15.32
C GLN A 97 11.89 -4.36 14.05
N MET A 98 12.60 -3.25 13.84
CA MET A 98 13.54 -3.05 12.71
C MET A 98 14.76 -4.00 12.74
N ALA A 99 14.81 -4.95 13.69
CA ALA A 99 15.85 -5.96 13.81
C ALA A 99 15.56 -7.25 13.00
N GLY A 100 14.38 -7.37 12.40
CA GLY A 100 14.01 -8.48 11.51
C GLY A 100 14.30 -8.21 10.03
N LYS A 101 14.24 -9.25 9.19
CA LYS A 101 14.28 -9.07 7.71
C LYS A 101 13.20 -8.05 7.31
N PRO A 102 13.53 -7.01 6.51
CA PRO A 102 12.53 -6.03 6.12
C PRO A 102 11.39 -6.72 5.38
N GLN A 103 10.19 -6.66 5.94
CA GLN A 103 8.99 -7.11 5.24
C GLN A 103 8.68 -6.10 4.14
N TYR A 104 9.12 -6.45 2.93
CA TYR A 104 9.03 -5.59 1.76
C TYR A 104 7.59 -5.41 1.26
N ILE A 105 6.71 -6.36 1.57
CA ILE A 105 5.28 -6.33 1.22
C ILE A 105 4.44 -6.17 2.49
N ALA A 106 3.50 -5.23 2.46
CA ALA A 106 2.55 -4.98 3.53
C ALA A 106 1.81 -6.28 3.91
N PRO A 107 1.60 -6.56 5.21
CA PRO A 107 0.80 -7.71 5.64
C PRO A 107 -0.61 -7.71 5.04
N GLU A 108 -1.31 -6.57 5.06
CA GLU A 108 -2.67 -6.46 4.51
C GLU A 108 -2.69 -6.64 2.98
N ALA A 109 -1.75 -6.03 2.24
CA ALA A 109 -1.63 -6.27 0.80
C ALA A 109 -1.43 -7.76 0.48
N ARG A 110 -0.63 -8.48 1.29
CA ARG A 110 -0.46 -9.93 1.15
C ARG A 110 -1.74 -10.70 1.42
N ARG A 111 -2.51 -10.31 2.44
CA ARG A 111 -3.80 -10.94 2.77
C ARG A 111 -4.79 -10.76 1.63
N ILE A 112 -4.97 -9.53 1.14
CA ILE A 112 -5.87 -9.20 0.02
C ILE A 112 -5.49 -10.00 -1.24
N ILE A 113 -4.20 -10.05 -1.58
CA ILE A 113 -3.71 -10.80 -2.75
C ILE A 113 -3.95 -12.31 -2.59
N ALA A 114 -3.80 -12.85 -1.38
CA ALA A 114 -4.04 -14.26 -1.11
C ALA A 114 -5.53 -14.63 -1.19
N GLU A 115 -6.41 -13.74 -0.72
CA GLU A 115 -7.86 -13.91 -0.78
C GLU A 115 -8.38 -13.85 -2.22
N ASP A 116 -7.80 -12.99 -3.06
CA ASP A 116 -8.20 -12.88 -4.46
C ASP A 116 -7.86 -14.13 -5.29
N GLY A 117 -6.72 -14.75 -5.03
CA GLY A 117 -6.30 -15.98 -5.70
C GLY A 117 -6.20 -15.89 -7.23
N GLY A 118 -6.15 -14.69 -7.82
CA GLY A 118 -6.12 -14.48 -9.27
C GLY A 118 -7.39 -14.89 -10.01
N SER A 119 -8.52 -15.03 -9.32
CA SER A 119 -9.70 -15.75 -9.82
C SER A 119 -10.96 -14.89 -10.03
N SER A 120 -10.94 -13.58 -9.78
CA SER A 120 -12.15 -12.76 -9.84
C SER A 120 -12.22 -11.83 -11.05
N PRO A 121 -13.31 -11.84 -11.87
CA PRO A 121 -13.59 -10.78 -12.82
C PRO A 121 -13.86 -9.49 -12.05
N ARG A 122 -12.91 -8.54 -12.09
CA ARG A 122 -12.98 -7.32 -11.28
C ARG A 122 -13.88 -6.29 -11.93
N SER A 123 -15.05 -6.05 -11.33
CA SER A 123 -15.76 -4.78 -11.47
C SER A 123 -15.02 -3.73 -10.65
N LYS A 124 -14.65 -2.60 -11.28
CA LYS A 124 -14.04 -1.46 -10.61
C LYS A 124 -14.83 -1.12 -9.34
N TRP A 125 -14.11 -0.85 -8.25
CA TRP A 125 -14.68 -0.27 -7.04
C TRP A 125 -15.50 0.95 -7.47
N THR A 126 -16.82 0.87 -7.37
CA THR A 126 -17.72 1.97 -7.69
C THR A 126 -18.41 2.32 -6.40
N VAL A 127 -17.97 3.40 -5.76
CA VAL A 127 -18.65 4.00 -4.61
C VAL A 127 -19.99 4.55 -5.11
N ILE A 128 -21.09 4.16 -4.45
CA ILE A 128 -22.45 4.66 -4.71
C ILE A 128 -22.63 6.01 -4.01
#